data_AF-A0A1Y5EVJ4-F1
#
_entry.id   AF-A0A1Y5EVJ4-F1
#
_cell.length_a   1.000
_cell.length_b   1.000
_cell.length_c   1.000
_cell.angle_alpha   90.00
_cell.angle_beta   90.00
_cell.angle_gamma   90.00
#
_symmetry.space_group_name_H-M   'P 1'
#
loop_
_entity.id
_entity.type
_entity.pdbx_description
1 polymer ?
#
loop_
_entity_poly.entity_id
_entity_poly.type
_entity_poly.pdbx_seq_one_letter_code
_entity_poly.pdbx_strand_id
1 'polypeptide(L)' 'MEALMRNETYNQRLGLARLGLDQNGVRVLVVGLGVTGLSVIKFLQQNFIEVAVIDSRDNPPNLDIIEESFRDIAVFTGS' A
#
# COMPACT_ATOMS: atom_id res chain seq x y z
N MET A 1 17.38 15.53 16.40
CA MET A 1 16.49 15.14 15.28
C MET A 1 16.96 13.86 14.60
N GLU A 2 18.23 13.70 14.21
CA GLU A 2 18.72 12.45 13.59
C GLU A 2 18.51 11.16 14.41
N ALA A 3 18.76 11.20 15.73
CA ALA A 3 18.61 10.00 16.57
C ALA A 3 17.15 9.56 16.71
N LEU A 4 16.20 10.51 16.66
CA LEU A 4 14.76 10.23 16.66
C LEU A 4 14.33 9.63 15.32
N MET A 5 14.79 10.20 14.19
CA MET A 5 14.54 9.61 12.87
C MET A 5 15.11 8.19 12.74
N ARG A 6 16.33 7.94 13.26
CA ARG A 6 16.94 6.59 13.27
C ARG A 6 16.09 5.57 14.04
N ASN A 7 15.47 5.98 15.16
CA ASN A 7 14.63 5.09 15.97
C ASN A 7 13.25 4.82 15.33
N GLU A 8 12.63 5.81 14.68
CA GLU A 8 11.35 5.62 13.99
C GLU A 8 11.50 4.69 12.78
N THR A 9 12.53 4.90 11.96
CA THR A 9 12.81 4.04 10.80
C THR A 9 13.14 2.60 11.23
N TYR A 10 13.84 2.41 12.36
CA TYR A 10 14.16 1.08 12.89
C TYR A 10 12.90 0.31 13.32
N ASN A 11 12.00 0.96 14.07
CA ASN A 11 10.76 0.31 14.53
C ASN A 11 9.79 0.01 13.37
N GLN A 12 9.71 0.91 12.38
CA GLN A 12 8.94 0.64 11.15
C GLN A 12 9.46 -0.58 10.40
N ARG A 13 10.79 -0.73 10.27
CA ARG A 13 11.41 -1.89 9.61
C ARG A 13 11.11 -3.22 10.32
N LEU A 14 11.01 -3.25 11.64
CA LEU A 14 10.71 -4.48 12.37
C LEU A 14 9.29 -5.01 12.07
N GLY A 15 8.31 -4.10 11.99
CA GLY A 15 6.93 -4.46 11.63
C GLY A 15 6.83 -5.00 10.20
N LEU A 16 7.49 -4.33 9.25
CA LEU A 16 7.54 -4.75 7.85
C LEU A 16 8.26 -6.10 7.69
N ALA A 17 9.38 -6.30 8.38
CA ALA A 17 10.14 -7.55 8.35
C ALA A 17 9.32 -8.75 8.85
N ARG A 18 8.51 -8.55 9.90
CA ARG A 18 7.62 -9.61 10.42
C ARG A 18 6.54 -10.02 9.41
N LEU A 19 6.18 -9.14 8.50
CA LEU A 19 5.24 -9.40 7.39
C LEU A 19 5.96 -9.84 6.10
N GLY A 20 7.30 -9.91 6.10
CA GLY A 20 8.10 -10.21 4.92
C GLY A 20 8.14 -9.08 3.87
N LEU A 21 7.80 -7.85 4.27
CA LEU A 21 7.72 -6.67 3.39
C LEU A 21 9.02 -5.87 3.33
N ASP A 22 10.11 -6.37 3.92
CA ASP A 22 11.44 -5.78 3.88
C ASP A 22 12.36 -6.42 2.83
N GLN A 23 11.86 -7.42 2.10
CA GLN A 23 12.61 -8.14 1.08
C GLN A 23 12.71 -7.33 -0.21
N ASN A 24 13.84 -7.43 -0.90
CA ASN A 24 14.03 -6.79 -2.21
C ASN A 24 13.01 -7.32 -3.23
N GLY A 25 12.31 -6.41 -3.92
CA GLY A 25 11.34 -6.76 -4.96
C GLY A 25 10.02 -7.32 -4.43
N VAL A 26 9.70 -7.11 -3.14
CA VAL A 26 8.39 -7.46 -2.61
C VAL A 26 7.29 -6.67 -3.31
N ARG A 27 6.19 -7.36 -3.63
CA ARG A 27 5.01 -6.79 -4.27
C ARG A 27 3.77 -7.26 -3.54
N VAL A 28 2.83 -6.36 -3.30
CA VAL A 28 1.61 -6.63 -2.54
C VAL A 28 0.38 -6.53 -3.45
N LEU A 29 -0.52 -7.50 -3.34
CA LEU A 29 -1.85 -7.43 -3.94
C LEU A 29 -2.86 -7.08 -2.85
N VAL A 30 -3.52 -5.94 -2.98
CA VAL A 30 -4.63 -5.55 -2.10
C VAL A 30 -5.94 -5.98 -2.73
N VAL A 31 -6.74 -6.73 -1.98
CA VAL A 31 -8.07 -7.18 -2.40
C VAL A 31 -9.13 -6.32 -1.73
N GLY A 32 -9.87 -5.57 -2.53
CA GLY A 32 -10.92 -4.65 -2.12
C GLY A 32 -10.40 -3.22 -1.91
N LEU A 33 -11.03 -2.28 -2.62
CA LEU A 33 -10.79 -0.84 -2.56
C LEU A 33 -11.87 -0.12 -1.73
N GLY A 34 -12.19 -0.70 -0.57
CA GLY A 34 -12.93 -0.03 0.51
C GLY A 34 -12.03 0.90 1.34
N VAL A 35 -12.56 1.40 2.46
CA VAL A 35 -11.80 2.29 3.37
C VAL A 35 -10.53 1.62 3.90
N THR A 36 -10.61 0.35 4.29
CA THR A 36 -9.44 -0.41 4.75
C THR A 36 -8.42 -0.61 3.64
N GLY A 37 -8.86 -0.97 2.43
CA GLY A 37 -7.99 -1.14 1.28
C GLY A 37 -7.22 0.14 0.94
N LEU A 38 -7.92 1.28 0.89
CA LEU A 38 -7.30 2.59 0.67
C LEU A 38 -6.26 2.92 1.75
N SER A 39 -6.56 2.66 3.03
CA SER A 39 -5.62 2.87 4.13
C SER A 39 -4.36 2.02 3.99
N VAL A 40 -4.52 0.74 3.63
CA VAL A 40 -3.40 -0.19 3.39
C VAL A 40 -2.55 0.29 2.21
N ILE A 41 -3.17 0.71 1.10
CA ILE A 41 -2.44 1.25 -0.06
C ILE A 41 -1.61 2.46 0.33
N LYS A 42 -2.19 3.42 1.07
CA LYS A 42 -1.46 4.59 1.58
C LYS A 42 -0.27 4.20 2.44
N PHE A 43 -0.45 3.24 3.35
CA PHE A 43 0.63 2.72 4.18
C PHE A 43 1.75 2.09 3.34
N LEU A 44 1.42 1.24 2.37
CA LEU A 44 2.41 0.57 1.52
C LEU A 44 3.20 1.58 0.66
N GLN A 45 2.51 2.56 0.08
CA GLN A 45 3.12 3.63 -0.72
C GLN A 45 4.08 4.49 0.11
N GLN A 46 3.71 4.86 1.35
CA GLN A 46 4.60 5.59 2.26
C GLN A 46 5.87 4.82 2.63
N ASN A 47 5.84 3.49 2.52
CA ASN A 47 6.98 2.61 2.78
C ASN A 47 7.67 2.15 1.49
N PHE A 48 7.37 2.78 0.35
CA PHE A 48 7.96 2.45 -0.96
C PHE A 48 7.76 0.99 -1.39
N ILE A 49 6.63 0.39 -1.01
CA ILE A 49 6.28 -0.98 -1.38
C ILE A 49 5.37 -0.94 -2.61
N GLU A 50 5.75 -1.69 -3.64
CA GLU A 50 4.96 -1.85 -4.86
C GLU A 50 3.63 -2.55 -4.56
N VAL A 51 2.55 -2.00 -5.10
CA VAL A 51 1.19 -2.48 -4.85
C VAL A 51 0.36 -2.51 -6.12
N ALA A 52 -0.46 -3.56 -6.25
CA ALA A 52 -1.57 -3.64 -7.19
C ALA A 52 -2.87 -3.87 -6.42
N VAL A 53 -4.01 -3.47 -7.02
CA VAL A 53 -5.32 -3.55 -6.38
C VAL A 53 -6.28 -4.32 -7.28
N ILE A 54 -7.05 -5.22 -6.67
CA ILE A 54 -8.20 -5.85 -7.32
C ILE A 54 -9.46 -5.56 -6.50
N ASP A 55 -10.58 -5.30 -7.17
CA ASP A 55 -11.89 -5.18 -6.55
C ASP A 55 -12.95 -5.82 -7.46
N SER A 56 -13.82 -6.66 -6.90
CA SER A 56 -14.84 -7.35 -7.69
C SER A 56 -15.98 -6.43 -8.14
N ARG A 57 -16.08 -5.21 -7.60
CA ARG A 57 -17.07 -4.22 -8.01
C ARG A 57 -16.58 -3.51 -9.25
N ASP A 58 -17.48 -3.24 -10.20
CA ASP A 58 -17.14 -2.41 -11.37
C ASP A 58 -16.74 -1.00 -10.98
N ASN A 59 -17.41 -0.44 -9.94
CA ASN A 59 -17.14 0.89 -9.41
C ASN A 59 -16.86 0.84 -7.89
N PRO A 60 -15.62 0.56 -7.46
CA PRO A 60 -15.27 0.57 -6.05
C PRO A 60 -15.30 1.98 -5.46
N PRO A 61 -15.63 2.12 -4.16
CA PRO A 61 -15.94 3.41 -3.54
C PRO A 61 -14.76 4.39 -3.44
N ASN A 62 -13.53 3.96 -3.71
CA ASN A 62 -12.34 4.82 -3.63
C ASN A 62 -11.47 4.77 -4.91
N LEU A 63 -12.07 4.42 -6.07
CA LEU A 63 -11.35 4.38 -7.34
C LEU A 63 -10.74 5.73 -7.70
N ASP A 64 -11.57 6.77 -7.73
CA ASP A 64 -11.17 8.14 -8.10
C ASP A 64 -9.98 8.64 -7.26
N ILE A 65 -9.99 8.34 -5.95
CA ILE A 65 -8.91 8.72 -5.03
C ILE A 65 -7.58 8.10 -5.46
N ILE A 66 -7.60 6.82 -5.88
CA ILE A 66 -6.39 6.12 -6.34
C ILE A 66 -5.92 6.71 -7.67
N GLU A 67 -6.83 6.90 -8.62
CA GLU A 67 -6.48 7.44 -9.95
C GLU A 67 -5.91 8.86 -9.87
N GLU A 68 -6.44 9.70 -8.98
CA GLU A 68 -5.94 11.06 -8.77
C GLU A 68 -4.61 11.10 -8.01
N SER A 69 -4.47 10.28 -6.95
CA SER A 69 -3.34 10.38 -6.00
C SER A 69 -2.16 9.46 -6.34
N PHE A 70 -2.39 8.37 -7.07
CA PHE A 70 -1.43 7.28 -7.25
C PHE A 70 -1.48 6.71 -8.68
N ARG A 71 -0.99 7.47 -9.66
CA ARG A 71 -1.04 7.08 -11.09
C ARG A 71 -0.29 5.80 -11.46
N ASP A 72 0.65 5.37 -10.62
CA ASP A 72 1.50 4.20 -10.93
C ASP A 72 0.95 2.90 -10.33
N ILE A 73 -0.21 2.93 -9.68
CA ILE A 73 -0.87 1.74 -9.12
C ILE A 73 -1.81 1.13 -10.15
N ALA A 74 -1.58 -0.14 -10.49
CA ALA A 74 -2.52 -0.90 -11.29
C ALA A 74 -3.77 -1.24 -10.47
N VAL A 75 -4.95 -0.88 -10.98
CA VAL A 75 -6.25 -1.21 -10.39
C VAL A 75 -7.06 -2.02 -11.40
N PHE A 76 -7.56 -3.18 -10.96
CA PHE A 76 -8.44 -4.03 -11.75
C PHE A 76 -9.80 -4.10 -11.07
N THR A 77 -10.85 -3.77 -11.81
CA THR A 77 -12.24 -3.76 -11.33
C THR A 77 -13.10 -4.75 -12.10
N GLY A 78 -14.23 -5.12 -11.51
CA GLY A 78 -15.16 -6.09 -12.08
C GLY A 78 -14.69 -7.54 -11.94
N SER A 79 -15.48 -8.45 -12.52
CA SER A 79 -15.30 -9.90 -12.47
C SER A 79 -14.96 -10.50 -13.83
#